data_AF-A0A1M4YHV5-F1
#
_entry.id   AF-A0A1M4YHV5-F1
#
_cell.length_a   1.000
_cell.length_b   1.000
_cell.length_c   1.000
_cell.angle_alpha   90.00
_cell.angle_beta   90.00
_cell.angle_gamma   90.00
#
_symmetry.space_group_name_H-M   'P 1'
#
loop_
_entity.id
_entity.type
_entity.pdbx_description
1 polymer ?
#
loop_
_entity_poly.entity_id
_entity_poly.type
_entity_poly.pdbx_seq_one_letter_code
_entity_poly.pdbx_strand_id
1 'polypeptide(L)' 'MKKLEGEIWELRPLRDRILFAAWTGSSFVLISHFVKKIQKTPLSEIEKAKRLLKEYLERSENDG' A
#
# COMPACT_ATOMS: atom_id res chain seq x y z
N MET A 1 -4.93 -5.80 10.96
CA MET A 1 -4.92 -4.89 9.79
C MET A 1 -5.19 -3.48 10.30
N LYS A 2 -4.48 -2.47 9.80
CA LYS A 2 -4.71 -1.07 10.21
C LYS A 2 -4.85 -0.19 8.98
N LYS A 3 -5.93 0.59 8.91
CA LYS A 3 -6.10 1.63 7.90
C LYS A 3 -5.09 2.75 8.18
N LEU A 4 -4.29 3.12 7.19
CA LEU A 4 -3.36 4.24 7.31
C LEU A 4 -4.01 5.50 6.78
N GLU A 5 -4.35 5.51 5.48
CA GLU A 5 -4.87 6.70 4.82
C GLU A 5 -5.54 6.35 3.48
N GLY A 6 -6.66 6.97 3.15
CA GLY A 6 -7.40 6.71 1.90
C GLY A 6 -7.75 5.22 1.74
N GLU A 7 -7.39 4.63 0.61
CA GLU A 7 -7.56 3.20 0.30
C GLU A 7 -6.36 2.32 0.72
N ILE A 8 -5.36 2.91 1.40
CA ILE A 8 -4.14 2.21 1.81
C ILE A 8 -4.31 1.59 3.20
N TRP A 9 -4.05 0.30 3.25
CA TRP A 9 -4.08 -0.54 4.42
C TRP A 9 -2.70 -1.13 4.73
N GLU A 10 -2.46 -1.40 6.00
CA GLU A 10 -1.23 -2.01 6.47
C GLU A 10 -1.52 -3.34 7.17
N LEU A 11 -0.85 -4.39 6.68
CA LEU A 11 -0.69 -5.66 7.36
C LEU A 11 0.60 -5.64 8.18
N ARG A 12 0.53 -6.21 9.38
CA ARG A 12 1.61 -6.18 10.37
C ARG A 12 2.00 -7.59 10.86
N PRO A 13 2.41 -8.51 9.97
CA PRO A 13 2.93 -9.79 10.43
C PRO A 13 4.29 -9.55 11.12
N LEU A 14 4.37 -9.83 12.42
CA LEU A 14 5.61 -9.70 13.19
C LEU A 14 6.27 -8.31 13.01
N ARG A 15 7.46 -8.27 12.39
CA ARG A 15 8.22 -7.04 12.11
C ARG A 15 7.99 -6.49 10.71
N ASP A 16 7.39 -7.25 9.82
CA ASP A 16 7.13 -6.85 8.45
C ASP A 16 5.89 -5.96 8.38
N ARG A 17 5.96 -4.99 7.48
CA ARG A 17 4.88 -4.06 7.18
C ARG A 17 4.61 -4.15 5.69
N ILE A 18 3.42 -4.60 5.37
CA ILE A 18 2.97 -4.78 3.99
C ILE A 18 1.87 -3.75 3.77
N LEU A 19 2.11 -2.82 2.84
CA LEU A 19 1.15 -1.83 2.41
C LEU A 19 0.40 -2.36 1.18
N PHE A 20 -0.92 -2.30 1.23
CA PHE A 20 -1.78 -2.79 0.16
C PHE A 20 -3.02 -1.91 0.05
N ALA A 21 -3.68 -1.95 -1.10
CA ALA A 21 -4.95 -1.28 -1.34
C ALA A 21 -5.98 -2.24 -1.91
N ALA A 22 -7.26 -1.93 -1.68
CA ALA A 22 -8.36 -2.65 -2.31
C ALA A 22 -8.40 -2.32 -3.81
N TRP A 23 -8.57 -3.35 -4.63
CA TRP A 23 -8.75 -3.27 -6.08
C TRP A 23 -10.04 -4.03 -6.45
N THR A 24 -10.72 -3.55 -7.50
CA THR A 24 -12.07 -3.94 -7.96
C THR A 24 -12.65 -5.24 -7.37
N GLY A 25 -13.79 -5.09 -6.67
CA GLY A 25 -14.72 -6.17 -6.29
C GLY A 25 -14.28 -7.09 -5.14
N SER A 26 -13.05 -7.61 -5.17
CA SER A 26 -12.51 -8.55 -4.17
C SER A 26 -10.99 -8.70 -4.23
N SER A 27 -10.31 -7.89 -5.04
CA SER A 27 -8.87 -8.02 -5.24
C SER A 27 -8.11 -7.06 -4.33
N PHE A 28 -6.85 -7.38 -4.06
CA PHE A 28 -5.96 -6.49 -3.33
C PHE A 28 -4.65 -6.35 -4.09
N VAL A 29 -4.16 -5.12 -4.17
CA VAL A 29 -2.86 -4.81 -4.76
C VAL A 29 -1.86 -4.60 -3.64
N LEU A 30 -0.84 -5.44 -3.60
CA LEU A 30 0.31 -5.30 -2.70
C LEU A 30 1.23 -4.22 -3.28
N ILE A 31 1.30 -3.07 -2.61
CA ILE A 31 2.00 -1.90 -3.12
C ILE A 31 3.47 -1.92 -2.73
N SER A 32 3.75 -2.20 -1.45
CA SER A 32 5.11 -2.24 -0.94
C SER A 32 5.21 -3.09 0.33
N HIS A 33 6.42 -3.56 0.62
CA HIS A 33 6.74 -4.20 1.89
C HIS A 33 8.02 -3.60 2.46
N PHE A 34 8.10 -3.48 3.78
CA PHE A 34 9.32 -3.08 4.48
C PHE A 34 9.41 -3.74 5.86
N VAL A 35 10.64 -4.00 6.30
CA VAL A 35 10.90 -4.46 7.67
C VAL A 35 10.93 -3.25 8.59
N LYS A 36 10.15 -3.30 9.67
CA LYS A 36 10.06 -2.21 10.63
C LYS A 36 11.39 -2.01 11.37
N LYS A 37 12.12 -0.94 11.01
CA LYS A 37 13.33 -0.49 11.71
C LYS A 37 13.06 0.50 12.84
N ILE A 38 11.98 1.29 12.73
CA ILE A 38 11.60 2.33 13.69
C ILE A 38 10.13 2.19 14.11
N GLN A 39 9.75 2.74 15.28
CA GLN A 39 8.42 2.52 15.88
C GLN A 39 7.24 3.06 15.05
N LYS A 40 7.46 4.09 14.22
CA LYS A 40 6.44 4.67 13.33
C LYS A 40 6.73 4.32 11.87
N THR A 41 5.68 4.17 11.07
CA THR A 41 5.82 4.04 9.61
C THR A 41 6.35 5.37 9.07
N PRO A 42 7.49 5.38 8.35
CA PRO A 42 8.00 6.60 7.75
C PRO A 42 6.96 7.20 6.78
N LEU A 43 6.80 8.53 6.79
CA LEU A 43 5.89 9.21 5.87
C LEU A 43 6.27 8.97 4.40
N SER A 44 7.57 8.83 4.12
CA SER A 44 8.09 8.52 2.78
C SER A 44 7.57 7.19 2.23
N GLU A 45 7.37 6.17 3.06
CA GLU A 45 6.80 4.89 2.62
C GLU A 45 5.31 5.03 2.27
N ILE A 46 4.58 5.89 2.99
CA ILE A 46 3.18 6.19 2.73
C ILE A 46 3.04 6.97 1.41
N GLU A 47 3.85 8.00 1.22
CA GLU A 47 3.88 8.79 -0.03
C GLU A 47 4.27 7.95 -1.24
N LYS A 48 5.28 7.07 -1.08
CA LYS A 48 5.67 6.12 -2.10
C LYS A 48 4.53 5.17 -2.45
N ALA A 49 3.82 4.65 -1.44
CA ALA A 49 2.68 3.78 -1.67
C ALA A 49 1.53 4.49 -2.41
N LYS A 50 1.24 5.75 -2.06
CA LYS A 50 0.26 6.56 -2.80
C LYS A 50 0.64 6.75 -4.27
N ARG A 51 1.90 7.08 -4.54
CA ARG A 51 2.40 7.28 -5.92
C ARG A 51 2.30 5.99 -6.73
N LEU A 52 2.74 4.86 -6.17
CA LEU A 52 2.68 3.56 -6.83
C LEU A 52 1.25 3.10 -7.10
N LEU A 53 0.33 3.33 -6.15
CA LEU A 53 -1.07 3.02 -6.34
C LEU A 53 -1.65 3.86 -7.48
N LYS A 54 -1.41 5.19 -7.47
CA LYS A 54 -1.88 6.07 -8.55
C LYS A 54 -1.36 5.64 -9.91
N GLU A 55 -0.07 5.34 -10.02
CA GLU A 55 0.54 4.86 -11.25
C GLU A 55 -0.04 3.51 -11.71
N TYR A 56 -0.32 2.60 -10.77
CA TYR A 56 -0.97 1.33 -11.08
C TYR A 56 -2.39 1.53 -11.63
N LEU A 57 -3.17 2.42 -11.01
CA LEU A 57 -4.52 2.79 -11.46
C LEU A 57 -4.48 3.37 -12.88
N GLU A 58 -3.63 4.38 -13.11
CA GLU A 58 -3.47 5.01 -14.41
C GLU A 58 -3.05 4.02 -15.50
N ARG A 59 -2.18 3.06 -15.20
CA ARG A 59 -1.82 1.99 -16.16
C ARG A 59 -2.99 1.04 -16.41
N SER A 60 -3.69 0.63 -15.36
CA SER A 60 -4.80 -0.32 -15.48
C SER A 60 -6.00 0.25 -16.25
N GLU A 61 -6.20 1.56 -16.24
CA GLU A 61 -7.23 2.25 -17.04
C GLU A 61 -6.86 2.40 -18.51
N ASN A 62 -5.57 2.37 -18.86
CA ASN A 62 -5.08 2.46 -20.25
C ASN A 62 -4.98 1.10 -20.95
N ASP A 63 -5.05 0.00 -20.20
CA ASP A 63 -5.00 -1.38 -20.71
C ASP A 63 -6.41 -1.99 -20.91
N GLY A 64 -7.49 -1.19 -20.76
CA GLY A 64 -8.89 -1.58 -20.95
C GLY A 64 -9.56 -0.87 -22.12
#